data_AF-A0A662V574-F1
#
_entry.id   AF-A0A662V574-F1
#
_cell.length_a   1.000
_cell.length_b   1.000
_cell.length_c   1.000
_cell.angle_alpha   90.00
_cell.angle_beta   90.00
_cell.angle_gamma   90.00
#
_symmetry.space_group_name_H-M   'P 1'
#
loop_
_entity.id
_entity.type
_entity.pdbx_description
1 polymer ?
#
loop_
_entity_poly.entity_id
_entity_poly.type
_entity_poly.pdbx_seq_one_letter_code
_entity_poly.pdbx_strand_id
1 'polypeptide(L)' 'MVKIAIPSNGPGGLEDIVASRFARAAKFTIVEVDEKGNVVSVSIHENPVQAASGAGVKVAQWLLNLGV' A
#
# COMPACT_ATOMS: atom_id res chain seq x y z
N MET A 1 -6.08 11.73 11.62
CA MET A 1 -4.98 10.86 11.13
C MET A 1 -5.38 10.30 9.78
N VAL A 2 -4.46 10.31 8.82
CA VAL A 2 -4.70 9.83 7.45
C VAL A 2 -3.79 8.64 7.18
N LYS A 3 -4.32 7.59 6.56
CA LYS A 3 -3.52 6.46 6.07
C LYS A 3 -3.34 6.56 4.57
N ILE A 4 -2.14 6.29 4.09
CA ILE A 4 -1.78 6.38 2.68
C ILE A 4 -1.16 5.05 2.28
N ALA A 5 -1.75 4.37 1.30
CA ALA A 5 -1.15 3.16 0.71
C ALA A 5 -0.37 3.52 -0.55
N ILE A 6 0.90 3.14 -0.56
CA ILE A 6 1.81 3.33 -1.68
C ILE A 6 2.16 1.95 -2.24
N PRO A 7 1.82 1.64 -3.51
CA PRO A 7 2.23 0.38 -4.13
C PRO A 7 3.75 0.38 -4.29
N SER A 8 4.42 -0.66 -3.79
CA SER A 8 5.88 -0.74 -3.69
C SER A 8 6.41 -2.08 -4.24
N ASN A 9 7.63 -2.09 -4.76
CA ASN A 9 8.22 -3.27 -5.41
C ASN A 9 9.03 -4.15 -4.43
N GLY A 10 9.53 -3.57 -3.36
CA GLY A 10 10.47 -4.14 -2.41
C GLY A 10 10.14 -3.80 -0.95
N PRO A 11 11.00 -4.22 -0.01
CA PRO A 11 10.80 -3.99 1.42
C PRO A 11 11.35 -2.65 1.92
N GLY A 12 11.71 -1.71 1.04
CA GLY A 12 12.37 -0.45 1.42
C GLY A 12 11.46 0.59 2.10
N GLY A 13 10.17 0.31 2.25
CA GLY A 13 9.23 1.21 2.92
C GLY A 13 9.13 2.57 2.23
N LEU A 14 9.56 3.63 2.91
CA LEU A 14 9.57 5.01 2.39
C LEU A 14 10.64 5.26 1.32
N GLU A 15 11.72 4.48 1.36
CA GLU A 15 12.85 4.61 0.42
C GLU A 15 12.69 3.68 -0.80
N ASP A 16 11.57 2.96 -0.87
CA ASP A 16 11.35 1.98 -1.93
C ASP A 16 10.84 2.60 -3.23
N ILE A 17 11.01 1.86 -4.32
CA ILE A 17 10.55 2.26 -5.64
C ILE A 17 9.05 1.99 -5.74
N VAL A 18 8.29 3.03 -6.08
CA VAL A 18 6.86 2.92 -6.37
C VAL A 18 6.64 1.94 -7.53
N ALA A 19 5.76 0.97 -7.32
CA ALA A 19 5.46 -0.03 -8.32
C ALA A 19 4.77 0.59 -9.53
N SER A 20 5.18 0.18 -10.75
CA SER A 20 4.60 0.69 -12.01
C SER A 20 3.14 0.26 -12.24
N ARG A 21 2.68 -0.77 -11.52
CA ARG A 21 1.32 -1.31 -11.62
C ARG A 21 0.72 -1.49 -10.24
N PHE A 22 -0.20 -0.60 -9.85
CA PHE A 22 -0.89 -0.63 -8.56
C PHE A 22 -1.40 -2.03 -8.17
N ALA A 23 -2.31 -2.61 -8.95
CA ALA A 23 -2.96 -3.88 -8.60
C ALA A 23 -2.03 -5.10 -8.62
N ARG A 24 -0.81 -4.93 -9.16
CA ARG A 24 0.20 -5.98 -9.32
C ARG A 24 1.48 -5.67 -8.56
N ALA A 25 1.46 -4.64 -7.71
CA ALA A 25 2.57 -4.35 -6.83
C ALA A 25 2.85 -5.58 -5.97
N ALA A 26 4.13 -5.90 -5.76
CA ALA A 26 4.49 -7.01 -4.89
C ALA A 26 4.08 -6.72 -3.44
N LYS A 27 4.20 -5.45 -3.05
CA LYS A 27 3.97 -4.97 -1.69
C LYS A 27 3.25 -3.62 -1.70
N PHE A 28 2.76 -3.26 -0.53
CA PHE A 28 2.19 -1.95 -0.24
C PHE A 28 2.84 -1.39 1.03
N THR A 29 3.38 -0.20 0.92
CA THR A 29 3.83 0.59 2.06
C THR A 29 2.65 1.43 2.55
N ILE A 30 2.20 1.18 3.77
CA ILE A 30 1.16 1.93 4.45
C ILE A 30 1.83 2.96 5.36
N VAL A 31 1.52 4.23 5.14
CA VAL A 31 2.06 5.35 5.90
C VAL A 31 0.91 6.00 6.66
N GLU A 32 1.07 6.14 7.97
CA GLU A 32 0.15 6.90 8.80
C GLU A 32 0.71 8.30 9.03
N VAL A 33 -0.13 9.30 8.83
CA VAL A 33 0.25 10.72 8.90
C VAL A 33 -0.66 11.44 9.91
N ASP A 34 -0.07 12.26 10.76
CA ASP A 34 -0.81 13.12 11.70
C ASP A 34 -1.43 14.35 11.01
N GLU A 35 -2.17 15.16 11.76
CA GLU A 35 -2.82 16.38 11.24
C GLU A 35 -1.82 17.48 10.85
N LYS A 36 -0.56 17.37 11.29
CA LYS A 36 0.53 18.30 10.97
C LYS A 36 1.36 17.83 9.77
N GLY A 37 1.08 16.66 9.22
CA GLY A 37 1.81 16.09 8.09
C GLY A 37 3.03 15.24 8.49
N ASN A 38 3.24 14.93 9.77
CA ASN A 38 4.34 14.08 10.20
C ASN A 38 3.99 12.61 10.02
N VAL A 39 4.95 11.82 9.53
CA VAL A 39 4.84 10.37 9.48
C VAL A 39 4.92 9.82 10.90
N VAL A 40 3.84 9.20 11.36
CA VAL A 40 3.76 8.60 12.70
C VAL A 40 4.05 7.10 12.67
N SER A 41 3.82 6.44 11.53
CA SER A 41 4.08 5.01 11.37
C SER A 41 4.26 4.63 9.90
N VAL A 42 5.07 3.61 9.64
CA VAL A 42 5.28 2.99 8.33
C VAL A 42 5.19 1.48 8.50
N SER A 43 4.33 0.84 7.72
CA SER A 43 4.15 -0.61 7.72
C SER A 43 4.19 -1.15 6.29
N ILE A 44 4.75 -2.34 6.10
CA ILE A 44 4.89 -2.94 4.77
C ILE A 44 4.07 -4.22 4.74
N HIS A 45 3.19 -4.33 3.75
CA HIS A 45 2.32 -5.48 3.57
C HIS A 45 2.57 -6.12 2.21
N GLU A 46 2.63 -7.45 2.17
CA GLU A 46 2.63 -8.18 0.91
C GLU A 46 1.26 -8.08 0.25
N ASN A 47 1.23 -7.99 -1.09
CA ASN A 47 -0.04 -7.98 -1.82
C ASN A 47 -0.65 -9.41 -1.82
N PRO A 48 -1.79 -9.63 -1.13
CA PRO A 48 -2.40 -10.95 -1.06
C PRO A 48 -3.13 -11.34 -2.37
N VAL A 49 -3.26 -10.41 -3.32
CA VAL A 49 -4.09 -10.59 -4.51
C VAL A 49 -3.26 -11.15 -5.67
N GLN A 50 -3.37 -12.46 -5.86
CA GLN A 50 -2.95 -13.14 -7.07
C GLN A 50 -4.18 -13.59 -7.86
N ALA A 51 -4.65 -12.75 -8.80
CA ALA A 51 -5.83 -13.06 -9.61
C ALA A 51 -5.55 -12.91 -11.11
N ALA A 52 -6.11 -13.76 -11.97
CA ALA A 52 -5.99 -13.60 -13.43
C ALA A 52 -6.72 -12.34 -13.93
N SER A 53 -7.90 -12.04 -13.35
CA SER A 53 -8.71 -10.86 -13.62
C SER A 53 -9.25 -10.24 -12.32
N GLY A 54 -9.66 -8.97 -12.38
CA GLY A 54 -10.25 -8.26 -11.24
C GLY A 54 -9.29 -7.89 -10.11
N ALA A 55 -7.98 -7.93 -10.35
CA ALA A 55 -6.97 -7.65 -9.31
C ALA A 55 -7.13 -6.25 -8.69
N GLY A 56 -7.47 -5.22 -9.50
CA GLY A 56 -7.64 -3.85 -9.01
C GLY A 56 -8.73 -3.71 -7.95
N VAL A 57 -9.92 -4.25 -8.21
CA VAL A 57 -11.04 -4.20 -7.26
C VAL A 57 -10.73 -4.98 -5.99
N LYS A 58 -10.09 -6.15 -6.11
CA LYS A 58 -9.70 -6.96 -4.95
C LYS A 58 -8.65 -6.27 -4.08
N VAL A 59 -7.65 -5.62 -4.70
CA VAL A 59 -6.65 -4.84 -3.97
C VAL A 59 -7.29 -3.64 -3.29
N ALA A 60 -8.16 -2.91 -3.97
CA ALA A 60 -8.90 -1.80 -3.36
C ALA A 60 -9.71 -2.25 -2.14
N GLN A 61 -10.44 -3.37 -2.26
CA GLN A 61 -11.19 -3.94 -1.14
C GLN A 61 -10.28 -4.35 0.03
N TRP A 62 -9.11 -4.91 -0.27
CA TRP A 62 -8.13 -5.26 0.75
C TRP A 62 -7.57 -4.02 1.47
N LEU A 63 -7.24 -2.94 0.73
CA LEU A 63 -6.78 -1.68 1.32
C LEU A 63 -7.87 -1.01 2.18
N LEU A 64 -9.13 -1.07 1.77
CA LEU A 64 -10.26 -0.60 2.58
C LEU A 64 -10.32 -1.31 3.93
N ASN A 65 -10.08 -2.63 3.97
CA ASN A 65 -10.04 -3.38 5.21
C ASN A 65 -8.86 -3.00 6.13
N LEU A 66 -7.80 -2.40 5.58
CA LEU A 66 -6.67 -1.84 6.36
C LEU A 66 -6.94 -0.42 6.87
N GLY A 67 -8.06 0.19 6.47
CA GLY A 67 -8.45 1.55 6.86
C GLY A 67 -7.74 2.64 6.06
N VAL A 68 -7.38 2.35 4.81
CA VAL A 68 -6.81 3.29 3.83
C VAL A 68 -7.91 3.86 2.95
#